data_AF-A0A2G5PBQ4-F1
#
_entry.id   AF-A0A2G5PBQ4-F1
#
_cell.length_a   1.000
_cell.length_b   1.000
_cell.length_c   1.000
_cell.angle_alpha   90.00
_cell.angle_beta   90.00
_cell.angle_gamma   90.00
#
_symmetry.space_group_name_H-M   'P 1'
#
loop_
_entity.id
_entity.type
_entity.pdbx_description
1 polymer ?
#
loop_
_entity_poly.entity_id
_entity_poly.type
_entity_poly.pdbx_seq_one_letter_code
_entity_poly.pdbx_strand_id
1 'polypeptide(L)'
;MPDVPDLPLQNLSATELAALICRAADELSTRGSSESFAEMLKVVSHVGERVGIAARGLASANSWSQVAQVSGTSKQAAWERWRM
;
A
#
# COMPACT_ATOMS: atom_id res chain seq x y z
N MET A 1 21.65 -3.05 19.03
CA MET A 1 20.63 -3.46 18.04
C MET A 1 21.36 -4.24 16.97
N PRO A 2 20.96 -5.48 16.63
CA PRO A 2 21.56 -6.12 15.47
C PRO A 2 21.15 -5.32 14.23
N ASP A 3 22.16 -5.01 13.42
CA ASP A 3 22.05 -4.41 12.10
C ASP A 3 21.17 -5.34 11.26
N VAL A 4 19.94 -4.92 10.96
CA VAL A 4 19.08 -5.67 10.05
C VAL A 4 19.75 -5.52 8.69
N PRO A 5 20.23 -6.61 8.05
CA PRO A 5 20.88 -6.49 6.77
C PRO A 5 19.93 -5.75 5.83
N ASP A 6 20.46 -4.73 5.16
CA ASP A 6 19.78 -3.90 4.17
C ASP A 6 19.47 -4.79 2.95
N LEU A 7 18.52 -5.71 3.13
CA LEU A 7 18.07 -6.61 2.09
C LEU A 7 17.44 -5.73 1.03
N PRO A 8 17.98 -5.71 -0.19
CA PRO A 8 17.57 -4.72 -1.14
C PRO A 8 16.12 -5.05 -1.55
N LEU A 9 15.25 -4.05 -1.50
CA LEU A 9 13.78 -4.22 -1.53
C LEU A 9 13.28 -5.09 -2.69
N GLN A 10 14.01 -5.12 -3.82
CA GLN A 10 13.72 -5.95 -4.98
C GLN A 10 13.79 -7.46 -4.74
N ASN A 11 14.47 -7.91 -3.69
CA ASN A 11 14.60 -9.33 -3.35
C ASN A 11 13.52 -9.81 -2.38
N LEU A 12 12.72 -8.90 -1.84
CA LEU A 12 11.63 -9.23 -0.94
C LEU A 12 10.39 -9.67 -1.73
N SER A 13 9.72 -10.71 -1.27
CA SER A 13 8.40 -11.08 -1.76
C SER A 13 7.37 -9.99 -1.44
N ALA A 14 6.22 -10.01 -2.13
CA ALA A 14 5.14 -9.06 -1.87
C ALA A 14 4.66 -9.07 -0.40
N THR A 15 4.68 -10.24 0.26
CA THR A 15 4.29 -10.37 1.66
C THR A 15 5.33 -9.76 2.60
N GLU A 16 6.62 -9.97 2.32
CA GLU A 16 7.71 -9.39 3.12
C GLU A 16 7.76 -7.86 2.98
N LEU A 17 7.52 -7.32 1.77
CA LEU A 17 7.39 -5.88 1.54
C LEU A 17 6.20 -5.28 2.31
N ALA A 18 5.04 -5.94 2.25
CA ALA A 18 3.86 -5.49 3.01
C ALA A 18 4.14 -5.48 4.52
N ALA A 19 4.77 -6.53 5.05
CA ALA A 19 5.15 -6.61 6.46
C ALA A 19 6.17 -5.53 6.86
N LEU A 20 7.10 -5.16 5.97
CA LEU A 20 8.03 -4.06 6.21
C LEU A 20 7.29 -2.71 6.27
N ILE A 21 6.38 -2.44 5.33
CA ILE A 21 5.58 -1.20 5.31
C ILE A 21 4.74 -1.08 6.60
N CYS A 22 4.07 -2.14 7.01
CA CYS A 22 3.28 -2.14 8.26
C CYS A 22 4.14 -1.84 9.48
N ARG A 23 5.29 -2.52 9.64
CA ARG A 23 6.19 -2.25 10.77
C ARG A 23 6.72 -0.81 10.79
N ALA A 24 7.02 -0.25 9.62
CA ALA A 24 7.48 1.14 9.52
C ALA A 24 6.37 2.13 9.89
N ALA A 25 5.13 1.87 9.47
CA ALA A 25 3.96 2.67 9.85
C ALA A 25 3.65 2.58 11.35
N ASP A 26 3.75 1.39 11.94
CA ASP A 26 3.58 1.17 13.39
C ASP A 26 4.60 2.00 14.16
N GLU A 27 5.88 1.87 13.82
CA GLU A 27 6.97 2.65 14.42
C GLU A 27 6.74 4.16 14.28
N LEU A 28 6.42 4.64 13.07
CA LEU A 28 6.14 6.07 12.85
C LEU A 28 4.95 6.57 13.68
N SER A 29 3.90 5.76 13.82
CA SER A 29 2.71 6.14 14.60
C SER A 29 3.00 6.27 16.10
N THR A 30 3.91 5.47 16.66
CA THR A 30 4.22 5.45 18.09
C THR A 30 5.09 6.61 18.58
N ARG A 31 5.70 7.37 17.65
CA ARG A 31 6.58 8.51 18.00
C ARG A 31 5.85 9.69 18.62
N GLY A 32 4.52 9.78 18.46
CA GLY A 32 3.67 10.70 19.22
C GLY A 32 3.91 12.20 19.00
N SER A 33 4.64 12.60 17.96
CA SER A 33 4.89 14.00 17.62
C SER A 33 3.97 14.51 16.50
N SER A 34 3.72 15.82 16.45
CA SER A 34 2.98 16.47 15.36
C SER A 34 3.66 16.24 14.00
N GLU A 35 4.99 16.22 13.98
CA GLU A 35 5.79 15.86 12.81
C GLU A 35 5.51 14.42 12.35
N SER A 36 5.51 13.45 13.27
CA SER A 36 5.23 12.05 12.93
C SER A 36 3.82 11.86 12.38
N PHE A 37 2.84 12.60 12.93
CA PHE A 37 1.48 12.63 12.38
C PHE A 37 1.44 13.22 10.96
N ALA A 38 2.14 14.33 10.71
CA ALA A 38 2.22 14.93 9.38
C ALA A 38 2.87 13.98 8.36
N GLU A 39 3.93 13.26 8.75
CA GLU A 39 4.54 12.23 7.91
C GLU A 39 3.59 11.05 7.65
N MET A 40 2.82 10.60 8.64
CA MET A 40 1.79 9.58 8.44
C MET A 40 0.75 10.00 7.39
N LEU A 41 0.31 11.27 7.40
CA LEU A 41 -0.61 11.78 6.38
C LEU A 41 0.00 11.73 4.97
N LYS A 42 1.28 12.06 4.83
CA LYS A 42 2.00 11.94 3.55
C LYS A 42 2.07 10.47 3.09
N VAL A 43 2.36 9.55 4.00
CA VAL A 43 2.39 8.10 3.71
C VAL A 43 1.01 7.61 3.24
N VAL A 44 -0.07 7.97 3.94
CA VAL A 44 -1.43 7.59 3.55
C VAL A 44 -1.78 8.10 2.14
N SER A 45 -1.47 9.36 1.85
CA SER A 45 -1.68 9.94 0.51
C SER A 45 -0.92 9.17 -0.57
N HIS A 46 0.37 8.89 -0.31
CA HIS A 46 1.21 8.16 -1.25
C HIS A 46 0.72 6.73 -1.50
N VAL A 47 0.43 5.98 -0.43
CA VAL A 47 -0.05 4.60 -0.55
C VAL A 47 -1.40 4.56 -1.27
N GLY A 48 -2.29 5.51 -0.99
CA GLY A 48 -3.57 5.64 -1.71
C GLY A 48 -3.40 5.79 -3.23
N GLU A 49 -2.48 6.64 -3.67
CA GLU A 49 -2.14 6.78 -5.10
C GLU A 49 -1.59 5.48 -5.69
N ARG A 50 -0.68 4.81 -4.97
CA ARG A 50 -0.10 3.52 -5.41
C ARG A 50 -1.14 2.40 -5.47
N VAL A 51 -2.13 2.38 -4.58
CA VAL A 51 -3.26 1.44 -4.64
C VAL A 51 -4.07 1.67 -5.92
N GLY A 52 -4.34 2.93 -6.30
CA GLY A 52 -5.01 3.24 -7.57
C GLY A 52 -4.24 2.72 -8.78
N ILE A 53 -2.92 2.95 -8.82
CA ILE A 53 -2.04 2.42 -9.88
C ILE A 53 -2.07 0.90 -9.93
N ALA A 54 -1.97 0.22 -8.78
CA ALA A 54 -2.00 -1.23 -8.69
C ALA A 54 -3.37 -1.80 -9.14
N ALA A 55 -4.47 -1.16 -8.74
CA ALA A 55 -5.81 -1.54 -9.16
C ALA A 55 -5.98 -1.43 -10.68
N ARG A 56 -5.52 -0.33 -11.29
CA ARG A 56 -5.53 -0.18 -12.76
C ARG A 56 -4.64 -1.20 -13.45
N GLY A 57 -3.44 -1.46 -12.92
CA GLY A 57 -2.56 -2.50 -13.44
C GLY A 57 -3.22 -3.88 -13.43
N LEU A 58 -3.86 -4.25 -12.32
CA LEU A 58 -4.61 -5.50 -12.20
C LEU A 58 -5.81 -5.54 -13.15
N ALA A 59 -6.55 -4.44 -13.29
CA ALA A 59 -7.67 -4.34 -14.22
C ALA A 59 -7.23 -4.48 -15.68
N SER A 60 -6.11 -3.86 -16.07
CA SER A 60 -5.55 -3.93 -17.42
C SER A 60 -5.00 -5.33 -17.75
N ALA A 61 -4.35 -6.00 -16.79
CA ALA A 61 -3.85 -7.35 -16.98
C ALA A 61 -4.96 -8.41 -16.92
N ASN A 62 -6.06 -8.13 -16.21
CA ASN A 62 -7.17 -9.05 -15.99
C ASN A 62 -8.50 -8.35 -16.25
N SER A 63 -9.17 -7.88 -15.20
CA SER A 63 -10.44 -7.16 -15.32
C SER A 63 -10.80 -6.42 -14.03
N TRP A 64 -11.74 -5.48 -14.14
CA TRP A 64 -12.35 -4.83 -12.97
C TRP A 64 -13.10 -5.80 -12.05
N SER A 65 -13.56 -6.96 -12.56
CA SER A 65 -14.13 -8.01 -11.73
C SER A 65 -13.07 -8.64 -10.82
N GLN A 66 -11.84 -8.83 -11.32
CA GLN A 66 -10.73 -9.35 -10.52
C GLN A 66 -10.33 -8.35 -9.42
N VAL A 67 -10.27 -7.06 -9.74
CA VAL A 67 -10.01 -6.01 -8.74
C VAL A 67 -11.07 -6.04 -7.64
N ALA A 68 -12.34 -6.14 -8.01
CA ALA A 68 -13.45 -6.24 -7.07
C ALA A 68 -13.36 -7.48 -6.16
N GLN A 69 -13.01 -8.64 -6.72
CA GLN A 69 -12.80 -9.86 -5.95
C GLN A 69 -11.69 -9.69 -4.91
N VAL A 70 -10.53 -9.15 -5.29
CA VAL A 70 -9.39 -8.95 -4.37
C VAL A 70 -9.69 -7.90 -3.30
N SER A 71 -10.37 -6.82 -3.67
CA SER A 71 -10.69 -5.72 -2.76
C SER A 71 -11.96 -5.91 -1.93
N GLY A 72 -12.66 -7.04 -2.09
CA GLY A 72 -13.88 -7.34 -1.34
C GLY A 72 -15.03 -6.37 -1.62
N THR A 73 -15.10 -5.81 -2.82
CA THR A 73 -16.14 -4.83 -3.21
C THR A 73 -16.83 -5.23 -4.51
N SER A 74 -17.84 -4.47 -4.95
CA SER A 74 -18.50 -4.74 -6.22
C SER A 74 -17.65 -4.24 -7.39
N LYS A 75 -17.83 -4.83 -8.59
CA LYS A 75 -17.16 -4.36 -9.82
C LYS A 75 -17.39 -2.87 -10.07
N GLN A 76 -18.64 -2.40 -9.90
CA GLN A 76 -18.98 -0.99 -10.09
C GLN A 76 -18.27 -0.10 -9.07
N ALA A 77 -18.28 -0.47 -7.79
CA ALA A 77 -17.60 0.29 -6.75
C ALA A 77 -16.08 0.34 -6.96
N ALA A 78 -15.46 -0.78 -7.39
CA ALA A 78 -14.04 -0.82 -7.72
C ALA A 78 -13.70 0.10 -8.91
N TRP A 79 -14.53 0.07 -9.96
CA TRP A 79 -14.35 0.92 -11.14
C TRP A 79 -14.54 2.40 -10.80
N GLU A 80 -15.63 2.78 -10.12
CA GLU A 80 -15.88 4.16 -9.72
C GLU A 80 -14.74 4.72 -8.87
N ARG A 81 -14.17 3.90 -7.98
CA ARG A 81 -13.11 4.30 -7.05
C ARG A 81 -11.74 4.49 -7.71
N TRP A 82 -11.34 3.60 -8.62
CA TRP A 82 -9.95 3.54 -9.08
C TRP A 82 -9.75 3.70 -10.60
N ARG A 83 -10.82 3.93 -11.38
CA ARG A 83 -10.70 4.16 -12.83
C ARG A 83 -9.91 5.41 -13.20
N MET A 84 -9.90 6.43 -12.32
CA MET A 84 -9.24 7.72 -12.54
C MET A 84 -7.77 7.65 -12.13
#